data_AF-C7RU88-F1
#
_entry.id   AF-C7RU88-F1
#
_cell.length_a   1.000
_cell.length_b   1.000
_cell.length_c   1.000
_cell.angle_alpha   90.00
_cell.angle_beta   90.00
_cell.angle_gamma   90.00
#
_symmetry.space_group_name_H-M   'P 1'
#
loop_
_entity.id
_entity.type
_entity.pdbx_description
1 polymer ?
#
loop_
_entity_poly.entity_id
_entity_poly.type
_entity_poly.pdbx_seq_one_letter_code
_entity_poly.pdbx_strand_id
1 'polypeptide(L)'
;MEALIQAIAIAALPVILAITLHEAAHGYAARHFGDPTAWQQGRITANPLKHIDLVGTIIVPGIILLLSTGGILFGWAKPVPVDFSRLRHPKSDMLWVAAAGPGANLAMLLFWALVMKLAWLLPINFFSLPMARMAEVGMSVNIALMVLNLFPLPPLDGGRIAVSLLPRAVAWRFAQIERFGFPILLVLLFTGVLGSLLTPVMRLVGGMVEMLFQLPS
;
A
#
# COMPACT_ATOMS: atom_id res chain seq x y z
N MET A 1 24.29 -0.16 17.09
CA MET A 1 22.98 0.19 17.71
C MET A 1 22.45 1.51 17.16
N GLU A 2 23.26 2.58 17.15
CA GLU A 2 22.85 3.91 16.65
C GLU A 2 22.38 3.92 15.19
N ALA A 3 23.12 3.26 14.27
CA ALA A 3 22.73 3.15 12.87
C ALA A 3 21.38 2.43 12.65
N LEU A 4 21.06 1.44 13.49
CA LEU A 4 19.78 0.73 13.44
C LEU A 4 18.63 1.62 13.90
N ILE A 5 18.83 2.36 15.00
CA ILE A 5 17.82 3.30 15.53
C ILE A 5 17.53 4.39 14.48
N GLN A 6 18.57 4.91 13.84
CA GLN A 6 18.42 5.91 12.78
C GLN A 6 17.66 5.35 11.56
N ALA A 7 18.00 4.14 11.10
CA ALA A 7 17.30 3.49 9.99
C ALA A 7 15.81 3.26 10.31
N ILE A 8 15.51 2.78 11.52
CA ILE A 8 14.11 2.59 11.97
C ILE A 8 13.38 3.93 12.04
N ALA A 9 14.00 4.98 12.60
CA ALA A 9 13.37 6.30 12.72
C ALA A 9 13.05 6.91 11.34
N ILE A 10 13.97 6.77 10.38
CA ILE A 10 13.79 7.25 9.00
C ILE A 10 12.67 6.47 8.31
N ALA A 11 12.61 5.15 8.48
CA ALA A 11 11.65 4.30 7.78
C ALA A 11 10.26 4.25 8.43
N ALA A 12 10.18 4.41 9.75
CA ALA A 12 8.93 4.24 10.49
C ALA A 12 7.86 5.24 10.05
N LEU A 13 8.21 6.52 9.91
CA LEU A 13 7.25 7.57 9.56
C LEU A 13 6.62 7.35 8.17
N PRO A 14 7.39 7.16 7.08
CA PRO A 14 6.80 6.90 5.77
C PRO A 14 5.98 5.60 5.73
N VAL A 15 6.46 4.52 6.37
CA VAL A 15 5.74 3.23 6.38
C VAL A 15 4.40 3.34 7.10
N ILE A 16 4.41 3.94 8.30
CA ILE A 16 3.20 4.17 9.08
C ILE A 16 2.20 5.03 8.31
N LEU A 17 2.65 6.14 7.73
CA LEU A 17 1.75 7.01 6.97
C LEU A 17 1.20 6.31 5.73
N ALA A 18 2.01 5.55 5.01
CA ALA A 18 1.58 4.84 3.81
C ALA A 18 0.45 3.83 4.10
N ILE A 19 0.53 3.10 5.21
CA ILE A 19 -0.51 2.14 5.63
C ILE A 19 -1.73 2.88 6.18
N THR A 20 -1.52 3.79 7.12
CA THR A 20 -2.64 4.43 7.83
C THR A 20 -3.50 5.31 6.93
N LEU A 21 -2.89 6.06 6.01
CA LEU A 21 -3.62 6.90 5.07
C LEU A 21 -4.31 6.07 3.98
N HIS A 22 -3.72 4.96 3.55
CA HIS A 22 -4.35 4.00 2.64
C HIS A 22 -5.66 3.46 3.25
N GLU A 23 -5.58 2.93 4.47
CA GLU A 23 -6.74 2.39 5.18
C GLU A 23 -7.78 3.47 5.52
N ALA A 24 -7.33 4.67 5.92
CA ALA A 24 -8.22 5.80 6.16
C ALA A 24 -8.93 6.24 4.88
N ALA A 25 -8.28 6.16 3.71
CA ALA A 25 -8.89 6.50 2.43
C ALA A 25 -10.00 5.53 2.05
N HIS A 26 -9.82 4.22 2.26
CA HIS A 26 -10.91 3.23 2.11
C HIS A 26 -12.10 3.57 3.01
N GLY A 27 -11.85 3.81 4.31
CA GLY A 27 -12.92 4.13 5.25
C GLY A 27 -13.64 5.44 4.92
N TYR A 28 -12.92 6.46 4.46
CA TYR A 28 -13.50 7.72 4.01
C TYR A 28 -14.36 7.54 2.77
N ALA A 29 -13.86 6.83 1.75
CA ALA A 29 -14.61 6.52 0.55
C ALA A 29 -15.87 5.69 0.85
N ALA A 30 -15.74 4.64 1.67
CA ALA A 30 -16.87 3.81 2.08
C ALA A 30 -17.97 4.64 2.75
N ARG A 31 -17.59 5.53 3.69
CA ARG A 31 -18.52 6.47 4.34
C ARG A 31 -19.20 7.39 3.33
N HIS A 32 -18.44 7.94 2.38
CA HIS A 32 -18.98 8.82 1.35
C HIS A 32 -20.05 8.11 0.50
N PHE A 33 -19.80 6.85 0.15
CA PHE A 33 -20.71 6.02 -0.65
C PHE A 33 -21.82 5.31 0.16
N GLY A 34 -21.90 5.53 1.47
CA GLY A 34 -23.04 5.11 2.30
C GLY A 34 -22.75 4.07 3.38
N ASP A 35 -21.52 3.55 3.48
CA ASP A 35 -21.13 2.62 4.55
C ASP A 35 -20.39 3.34 5.70
N PRO A 36 -21.07 3.63 6.84
CA PRO A 36 -20.44 4.28 7.98
C PRO A 36 -19.68 3.32 8.91
N THR A 37 -19.53 2.03 8.58
CA THR A 37 -19.03 0.99 9.50
C THR A 37 -17.64 1.32 10.08
N ALA A 38 -16.68 1.67 9.21
CA ALA A 38 -15.34 2.10 9.63
C ALA A 38 -15.36 3.33 10.54
N TRP A 39 -16.25 4.29 10.25
CA TRP A 39 -16.38 5.53 11.00
C TRP A 39 -16.99 5.28 12.39
N GLN A 40 -18.06 4.49 12.48
CA GLN A 40 -18.72 4.12 13.74
C GLN A 40 -17.78 3.33 14.67
N GLN A 41 -16.86 2.54 14.11
CA GLN A 41 -15.84 1.82 14.88
C GLN A 41 -14.61 2.69 15.21
N GLY A 42 -14.59 3.97 14.81
CA GLY A 42 -13.46 4.87 15.06
C GLY A 42 -12.16 4.41 14.39
N ARG A 43 -12.25 3.69 13.25
CA ARG A 43 -11.10 3.16 12.50
C ARG A 43 -10.63 4.07 11.36
N ILE A 44 -11.38 5.12 11.00
CA ILE A 44 -10.88 6.19 10.12
C ILE A 44 -9.93 7.08 10.92
N THR A 45 -8.66 6.70 11.02
CA THR A 45 -7.66 7.39 11.81
C THR A 45 -6.26 7.24 11.23
N ALA A 46 -5.44 8.26 11.39
CA ALA A 46 -4.00 8.21 11.13
C ALA A 46 -3.20 7.53 12.26
N ASN A 47 -3.86 7.05 13.32
CA ASN A 47 -3.18 6.34 14.41
C ASN A 47 -2.78 4.92 13.97
N PRO A 48 -1.48 4.61 13.81
CA PRO A 48 -1.00 3.30 13.36
C PRO A 48 -1.42 2.16 14.27
N LEU A 49 -1.53 2.41 15.58
CA LEU A 49 -1.84 1.36 16.56
C LEU A 49 -3.18 0.68 16.29
N LYS A 50 -4.11 1.35 15.60
CA LYS A 50 -5.41 0.77 15.24
C LYS A 50 -5.36 -0.16 14.02
N HIS A 51 -4.25 -0.13 13.27
CA HIS A 51 -4.05 -0.84 12.00
C HIS A 51 -2.94 -1.89 12.05
N ILE A 52 -2.24 -2.04 13.18
CA ILE A 52 -1.22 -3.09 13.34
C ILE A 52 -1.88 -4.47 13.44
N ASP A 53 -1.38 -5.41 12.65
CA ASP A 53 -1.65 -6.85 12.79
C ASP A 53 -0.36 -7.53 13.29
N LEU A 54 -0.41 -8.22 14.43
CA LEU A 54 0.78 -8.83 15.02
C LEU A 54 1.41 -9.89 14.10
N VAL A 55 0.58 -10.64 13.35
CA VAL A 55 1.05 -11.68 12.44
C VAL A 55 1.57 -11.02 11.16
N GLY A 56 0.76 -10.17 10.55
CA GLY A 56 1.06 -9.57 9.26
C GLY A 56 2.14 -8.50 9.28
N THR A 57 2.22 -7.70 10.35
CA THR A 57 3.13 -6.55 10.44
C THR A 57 4.46 -6.90 11.12
N ILE A 58 4.51 -7.96 11.96
CA ILE A 58 5.71 -8.31 12.74
C ILE A 58 6.21 -9.71 12.40
N ILE A 59 5.37 -10.75 12.51
CA ILE A 59 5.82 -12.14 12.38
C ILE A 59 6.21 -12.48 10.93
N VAL A 60 5.37 -12.13 9.95
CA VAL A 60 5.63 -12.49 8.54
C VAL A 60 6.85 -11.77 7.96
N PRO A 61 7.01 -10.44 8.11
CA PRO A 61 8.25 -9.78 7.71
C PRO A 61 9.49 -10.35 8.41
N GLY A 62 9.38 -10.71 9.69
CA GLY A 62 10.48 -11.33 10.45
C GLY A 62 10.89 -12.70 9.92
N ILE A 63 9.93 -13.57 9.58
CA ILE A 63 10.19 -14.87 8.96
C ILE A 63 10.80 -14.70 7.56
N ILE A 64 10.28 -13.76 6.76
CA ILE A 64 10.84 -13.47 5.44
C ILE A 64 12.29 -13.00 5.57
N LEU A 65 12.59 -12.13 6.53
CA LEU A 65 13.97 -11.68 6.77
C LEU A 65 14.92 -12.82 7.17
N LEU A 66 14.42 -13.82 7.91
CA LEU A 66 15.21 -14.99 8.33
C LEU A 66 15.42 -16.02 7.22
N LEU A 67 14.44 -16.19 6.33
CA LEU A 67 14.42 -17.25 5.31
C LEU A 67 14.78 -16.75 3.90
N SER A 68 14.72 -15.45 3.65
CA SER A 68 14.91 -14.86 2.32
C SER A 68 16.27 -14.18 2.20
N THR A 69 16.99 -14.49 1.13
CA THR A 69 18.29 -13.88 0.78
C THR A 69 18.16 -12.61 -0.09
N GLY A 70 16.97 -12.00 -0.19
CA GLY A 70 16.77 -10.77 -0.98
C GLY A 70 15.38 -10.58 -1.60
N GLY A 71 14.36 -11.33 -1.16
CA GLY A 71 12.97 -11.16 -1.61
C GLY A 71 12.29 -9.91 -1.05
N ILE A 72 11.20 -9.50 -1.69
CA ILE A 72 10.36 -8.37 -1.23
C ILE A 72 9.87 -8.66 0.19
N LEU A 73 10.16 -7.74 1.12
CA LEU A 73 9.59 -7.77 2.46
C LEU A 73 8.09 -7.52 2.36
N PHE A 74 7.31 -8.56 2.63
CA PHE A 74 5.86 -8.53 2.59
C PHE A 74 5.31 -8.60 4.01
N GLY A 75 4.41 -7.67 4.31
CA GLY A 75 3.61 -7.67 5.52
C GLY A 75 2.26 -7.04 5.22
N TRP A 76 1.24 -7.40 6.00
CA TRP A 76 -0.09 -6.79 5.89
C TRP A 76 -0.48 -6.11 7.20
N ALA A 77 -1.29 -5.07 7.06
CA ALA A 77 -1.94 -4.39 8.16
C ALA A 77 -3.32 -5.00 8.42
N LYS A 78 -3.90 -4.68 9.58
CA LYS A 78 -5.29 -5.01 9.87
C LYS A 78 -6.19 -4.06 9.08
N PRO A 79 -6.96 -4.54 8.10
CA PRO A 79 -7.72 -3.67 7.21
C PRO A 79 -8.90 -3.00 7.91
N VAL A 80 -9.28 -1.83 7.41
CA VAL A 80 -10.49 -1.13 7.81
C VAL A 80 -11.72 -1.90 7.30
N PRO A 81 -12.75 -2.12 8.15
CA PRO A 81 -13.92 -2.87 7.76
C PRO A 81 -14.76 -2.02 6.80
N VAL A 82 -15.00 -2.58 5.61
CA VAL A 82 -15.91 -2.03 4.61
C VAL A 82 -16.99 -3.07 4.33
N ASP A 83 -18.24 -2.67 4.55
CA ASP A 83 -19.41 -3.45 4.19
C ASP A 83 -19.94 -2.98 2.83
N PHE A 84 -19.50 -3.65 1.76
CA PHE A 84 -19.91 -3.33 0.40
C PHE A 84 -21.42 -3.46 0.15
N SER A 85 -22.16 -4.20 1.01
CA SER A 85 -23.61 -4.33 0.90
C SER A 85 -24.37 -3.07 1.34
N ARG A 86 -23.73 -2.20 2.14
CA ARG A 86 -24.30 -0.93 2.64
C ARG A 86 -24.05 0.26 1.72
N LEU A 87 -23.26 0.08 0.67
CA LEU A 87 -23.01 1.14 -0.32
C LEU A 87 -24.29 1.42 -1.13
N ARG A 88 -24.46 2.67 -1.56
CA ARG A 88 -25.63 3.09 -2.35
C ARG A 88 -25.74 2.32 -3.66
N HIS A 89 -24.60 2.11 -4.34
CA HIS A 89 -24.50 1.29 -5.54
C HIS A 89 -23.34 0.29 -5.38
N PRO A 90 -23.57 -0.88 -4.73
CA PRO A 90 -22.51 -1.79 -4.30
C PRO A 90 -21.47 -2.14 -5.35
N LYS A 91 -21.90 -2.37 -6.59
CA LYS A 91 -20.97 -2.73 -7.67
C LYS A 91 -20.10 -1.55 -8.09
N SER A 92 -20.68 -0.40 -8.42
CA SER A 92 -19.92 0.77 -8.91
C SER A 92 -19.13 1.45 -7.80
N ASP A 93 -19.69 1.54 -6.60
CA ASP A 93 -19.08 2.25 -5.49
C ASP A 93 -17.88 1.44 -4.94
N MET A 94 -17.94 0.11 -5.01
CA MET A 94 -16.79 -0.76 -4.69
C MET A 94 -15.54 -0.41 -5.51
N LEU A 95 -15.68 0.01 -6.78
CA LEU A 95 -14.54 0.46 -7.59
C LEU A 95 -13.83 1.63 -6.92
N TRP A 96 -14.59 2.64 -6.54
CA TRP A 96 -14.06 3.87 -5.95
C TRP A 96 -13.51 3.64 -4.56
N VAL A 97 -14.19 2.81 -3.76
CA VAL A 97 -13.69 2.44 -2.43
C VAL A 97 -12.39 1.67 -2.55
N ALA A 98 -12.30 0.67 -3.44
CA ALA A 98 -11.07 -0.10 -3.65
C ALA A 98 -9.94 0.75 -4.26
N ALA A 99 -10.25 1.69 -5.17
CA ALA A 99 -9.25 2.59 -5.74
C ALA A 99 -8.75 3.67 -4.75
N ALA A 100 -9.51 3.97 -3.68
CA ALA A 100 -9.16 5.02 -2.72
C ALA A 100 -7.83 4.74 -2.01
N GLY A 101 -7.57 3.50 -1.61
CA GLY A 101 -6.31 3.10 -0.98
C GLY A 101 -5.09 3.33 -1.88
N PRO A 102 -5.01 2.68 -3.07
CA PRO A 102 -3.96 2.93 -4.05
C PRO A 102 -3.85 4.41 -4.47
N GLY A 103 -4.98 5.12 -4.55
CA GLY A 103 -5.01 6.57 -4.81
C GLY A 103 -4.34 7.39 -3.71
N ALA A 104 -4.52 7.02 -2.43
CA ALA A 104 -3.83 7.65 -1.31
C ALA A 104 -2.32 7.35 -1.33
N ASN A 105 -1.91 6.13 -1.69
CA ASN A 105 -0.50 5.83 -1.87
C ASN A 105 0.11 6.60 -3.04
N LEU A 106 -0.61 6.79 -4.15
CA LEU A 106 -0.15 7.64 -5.24
C LEU A 106 0.05 9.09 -4.79
N ALA A 107 -0.90 9.66 -4.04
CA ALA A 107 -0.77 11.00 -3.50
C ALA A 107 0.45 11.12 -2.55
N MET A 108 0.67 10.13 -1.69
CA MET A 108 1.82 10.06 -0.80
C MET A 108 3.14 9.87 -1.55
N LEU A 109 3.15 9.09 -2.63
CA LEU A 109 4.30 8.94 -3.52
C LEU A 109 4.72 10.30 -4.12
N LEU A 110 3.76 11.05 -4.66
CA LEU A 110 4.02 12.38 -5.21
C LEU A 110 4.50 13.36 -4.13
N PHE A 111 3.92 13.29 -2.93
CA PHE A 111 4.38 14.05 -1.77
C PHE A 111 5.84 13.74 -1.43
N TRP A 112 6.22 12.46 -1.33
CA TRP A 112 7.60 12.08 -1.03
C TRP A 112 8.57 12.44 -2.16
N ALA A 113 8.15 12.36 -3.42
CA ALA A 113 8.95 12.83 -4.56
C ALA A 113 9.23 14.34 -4.49
N LEU A 114 8.24 15.13 -4.07
CA LEU A 114 8.44 16.55 -3.80
C LEU A 114 9.45 16.77 -2.65
N VAL A 115 9.32 16.04 -1.55
CA VAL A 115 10.26 16.10 -0.42
C VAL A 115 11.68 15.73 -0.86
N MET A 116 11.82 14.71 -1.71
CA MET A 116 13.10 14.33 -2.31
C MET A 116 13.68 15.49 -3.13
N LYS A 117 12.88 16.10 -4.01
CA LYS A 117 13.32 17.23 -4.83
C LYS A 117 13.79 18.40 -3.97
N LEU A 118 13.07 18.71 -2.89
CA LEU A 118 13.48 19.76 -1.95
C LEU A 118 14.79 19.40 -1.23
N ALA A 119 14.96 18.14 -0.81
CA ALA A 119 16.19 17.68 -0.15
C ALA A 119 17.41 17.85 -1.05
N TRP A 120 17.23 17.67 -2.35
CA TRP A 120 18.26 17.81 -3.37
C TRP A 120 18.64 19.25 -3.71
N LEU A 121 17.68 20.18 -3.61
CA LEU A 121 17.93 21.60 -3.82
C LEU A 121 18.64 22.26 -2.62
N LEU A 122 18.61 21.62 -1.46
CA LEU A 122 19.26 22.10 -0.25
C LEU A 122 20.72 21.62 -0.17
N PRO A 123 21.63 22.42 0.41
CA PRO A 123 22.99 21.96 0.71
C PRO A 123 22.98 20.71 1.58
N ILE A 124 23.94 19.82 1.39
CA ILE A 124 24.09 18.62 2.23
C ILE A 124 24.40 19.06 3.66
N ASN A 125 23.53 18.69 4.58
CA ASN A 125 23.64 19.02 6.00
C ASN A 125 22.95 17.93 6.83
N PHE A 126 22.95 18.13 8.16
CA PHE A 126 22.39 17.18 9.11
C PHE A 126 20.89 16.90 8.95
N PHE A 127 20.14 17.80 8.29
CA PHE A 127 18.70 17.65 8.03
C PHE A 127 18.38 17.15 6.62
N SER A 128 19.08 17.66 5.60
CA SER A 128 18.79 17.32 4.20
C SER A 128 19.08 15.85 3.86
N LEU A 129 20.13 15.27 4.45
CA LEU A 129 20.46 13.85 4.22
C LEU A 129 19.41 12.89 4.80
N PRO A 130 19.01 12.97 6.09
CA PRO A 130 17.91 12.16 6.60
C PRO A 130 16.59 12.41 5.88
N MET A 131 16.31 13.66 5.47
CA MET A 131 15.11 13.99 4.70
C MET A 131 15.08 13.30 3.33
N ALA A 132 16.21 13.29 2.60
CA ALA A 132 16.33 12.56 1.33
C ALA A 132 16.11 11.05 1.54
N ARG A 133 16.73 10.45 2.58
CA ARG A 133 16.54 9.03 2.91
C ARG A 133 15.10 8.69 3.30
N MET A 134 14.45 9.57 4.04
CA MET A 134 13.04 9.40 4.41
C MET A 134 12.13 9.47 3.18
N ALA A 135 12.41 10.40 2.26
CA ALA A 135 11.71 10.49 0.99
C ALA A 135 11.94 9.25 0.10
N GLU A 136 13.16 8.73 0.04
CA GLU A 136 13.51 7.49 -0.68
C GLU A 136 12.67 6.31 -0.19
N VAL A 137 12.62 6.11 1.13
CA VAL A 137 11.79 5.07 1.75
C VAL A 137 10.31 5.33 1.49
N GLY A 138 9.87 6.58 1.62
CA GLY A 138 8.48 6.95 1.40
C GLY A 138 8.00 6.71 -0.02
N MET A 139 8.80 7.05 -1.03
CA MET A 139 8.52 6.73 -2.43
C MET A 139 8.46 5.21 -2.62
N SER A 140 9.47 4.48 -2.13
CA SER A 140 9.59 3.03 -2.30
C SER A 140 8.39 2.28 -1.72
N VAL A 141 8.00 2.61 -0.48
CA VAL A 141 6.88 1.96 0.21
C VAL A 141 5.54 2.27 -0.47
N ASN A 142 5.31 3.52 -0.87
CA ASN A 142 4.05 3.90 -1.51
C ASN A 142 3.92 3.30 -2.92
N ILE A 143 5.00 3.23 -3.71
CA ILE A 143 4.99 2.49 -4.98
C ILE A 143 4.70 1.02 -4.74
N ALA A 144 5.38 0.39 -3.79
CA ALA A 144 5.21 -1.04 -3.49
C ALA A 144 3.77 -1.35 -3.06
N LEU A 145 3.22 -0.61 -2.09
CA LEU A 145 1.85 -0.80 -1.61
C LEU A 145 0.81 -0.51 -2.69
N MET A 146 1.01 0.53 -3.50
CA MET A 146 0.09 0.86 -4.60
C MET A 146 0.08 -0.24 -5.66
N VAL A 147 1.26 -0.66 -6.16
CA VAL A 147 1.38 -1.65 -7.23
C VAL A 147 0.92 -3.02 -6.76
N LEU A 148 1.26 -3.41 -5.52
CA LEU A 148 0.76 -4.63 -4.90
C LEU A 148 -0.77 -4.60 -4.80
N ASN A 149 -1.35 -3.54 -4.23
CA ASN A 149 -2.80 -3.47 -4.06
C ASN A 149 -3.54 -3.34 -5.39
N LEU A 150 -2.93 -2.85 -6.46
CA LEU A 150 -3.53 -2.88 -7.81
C LEU A 150 -3.43 -4.24 -8.51
N PHE A 151 -2.71 -5.21 -7.95
CA PHE A 151 -2.62 -6.55 -8.52
C PHE A 151 -4.02 -7.21 -8.53
N PRO A 152 -4.48 -7.76 -9.66
CA PRO A 152 -5.85 -8.26 -9.83
C PRO A 152 -6.02 -9.64 -9.18
N LEU A 153 -5.91 -9.70 -7.85
CA LEU A 153 -6.08 -10.89 -7.05
C LEU A 153 -6.95 -10.54 -5.83
N PRO A 154 -8.20 -11.02 -5.73
CA PRO A 154 -8.96 -10.92 -4.48
C PRO A 154 -8.15 -11.68 -3.41
N PRO A 155 -7.72 -11.12 -2.26
CA PRO A 155 -8.35 -10.07 -1.44
C PRO A 155 -7.84 -8.63 -1.63
N LEU A 156 -6.90 -8.39 -2.56
CA LEU A 156 -6.31 -7.08 -2.81
C LEU A 156 -7.32 -6.15 -3.51
N ASP A 157 -7.07 -4.84 -3.46
CA ASP A 157 -7.96 -3.83 -4.03
C ASP A 157 -8.18 -3.99 -5.53
N GLY A 158 -7.14 -4.33 -6.29
CA GLY A 158 -7.15 -4.59 -7.72
C GLY A 158 -8.07 -5.75 -8.07
N GLY A 159 -8.15 -6.74 -7.19
CA GLY A 159 -9.14 -7.81 -7.28
C GLY A 159 -10.58 -7.26 -7.17
N ARG A 160 -10.85 -6.39 -6.20
CA ARG A 160 -12.18 -5.77 -6.00
C ARG A 160 -12.54 -4.79 -7.14
N ILE A 161 -11.57 -4.03 -7.64
CA ILE A 161 -11.67 -3.22 -8.86
C ILE A 161 -12.08 -4.12 -10.04
N ALA A 162 -11.41 -5.26 -10.23
CA ALA A 162 -11.76 -6.20 -11.28
C ALA A 162 -13.18 -6.78 -11.10
N VAL A 163 -13.59 -7.18 -9.89
CA VAL A 163 -14.98 -7.63 -9.62
C VAL A 163 -16.01 -6.55 -10.01
N SER A 164 -15.72 -5.28 -9.72
CA SER A 164 -16.60 -4.17 -10.05
C SER A 164 -16.75 -3.97 -11.57
N LEU A 165 -15.64 -4.03 -12.30
CA LEU A 165 -15.60 -3.81 -13.75
C LEU A 165 -16.16 -4.99 -14.56
N LEU A 166 -15.98 -6.23 -14.08
CA LEU A 166 -16.41 -7.43 -14.80
C LEU A 166 -17.94 -7.58 -14.89
N PRO A 167 -18.48 -8.21 -15.95
CA PRO A 167 -19.90 -8.58 -16.02
C PRO A 167 -20.30 -9.46 -14.83
N ARG A 168 -21.54 -9.33 -14.34
CA ARG A 168 -21.99 -9.98 -13.08
C ARG A 168 -21.69 -11.48 -13.01
N ALA A 169 -21.87 -12.22 -14.10
CA ALA A 169 -21.62 -13.65 -14.15
C ALA A 169 -20.13 -14.00 -13.97
N VAL A 170 -19.23 -13.21 -14.56
CA VAL A 170 -17.77 -13.39 -14.45
C VAL A 170 -17.28 -12.89 -13.09
N ALA A 171 -17.79 -11.74 -12.64
CA ALA A 171 -17.49 -11.16 -11.34
C ALA A 171 -17.77 -12.14 -10.19
N TRP A 172 -18.89 -12.87 -10.25
CA TRP A 172 -19.21 -13.89 -9.25
C TRP A 172 -18.21 -15.04 -9.21
N ARG A 173 -17.80 -15.56 -10.38
CA ARG A 173 -16.76 -16.61 -10.47
C ARG A 173 -15.40 -16.11 -10.00
N PHE A 174 -15.04 -14.87 -10.34
CA PHE A 174 -13.78 -14.27 -9.93
C PHE A 174 -13.73 -14.01 -8.42
N ALA A 175 -14.83 -13.54 -7.82
CA ALA A 175 -14.94 -13.34 -6.37
C ALA A 175 -14.76 -14.65 -5.58
N GLN A 176 -15.09 -15.81 -6.15
CA GLN A 176 -14.85 -17.10 -5.49
C GLN A 176 -13.37 -17.44 -5.30
N ILE A 177 -12.46 -16.76 -6.01
CA ILE A 177 -11.01 -16.92 -5.84
C ILE A 177 -10.54 -16.32 -4.51
N GLU A 178 -11.28 -15.37 -3.93
CA GLU A 178 -10.91 -14.67 -2.68
C GLU A 178 -10.57 -15.62 -1.53
N ARG A 179 -11.27 -16.75 -1.42
CA ARG A 179 -10.99 -17.80 -0.42
C ARG A 179 -9.58 -18.40 -0.52
N PHE A 180 -9.02 -18.42 -1.72
CA PHE A 180 -7.67 -18.91 -2.01
C PHE A 180 -6.67 -17.77 -2.22
N GLY A 181 -7.13 -16.52 -2.20
CA GLY A 181 -6.32 -15.36 -2.55
C GLY A 181 -5.09 -15.19 -1.66
N PHE A 182 -5.26 -15.36 -0.35
CA PHE A 182 -4.13 -15.30 0.59
C PHE A 182 -3.12 -16.44 0.39
N PRO A 183 -3.53 -17.73 0.30
CA PRO A 183 -2.62 -18.82 -0.10
C PRO A 183 -1.92 -18.57 -1.44
N ILE A 184 -2.63 -18.11 -2.47
CA ILE A 184 -2.06 -17.79 -3.79
C ILE A 184 -0.99 -16.70 -3.64
N LEU A 185 -1.28 -15.64 -2.88
CA LEU A 185 -0.35 -14.54 -2.64
C LEU A 185 0.93 -15.03 -1.96
N LEU A 186 0.83 -15.89 -0.95
CA LEU A 186 1.99 -16.47 -0.28
C LEU A 186 2.82 -17.35 -1.23
N VAL A 187 2.19 -18.21 -2.04
CA VAL A 187 2.90 -19.03 -3.02
C VAL A 187 3.63 -18.14 -4.04
N LEU A 188 2.97 -17.11 -4.57
CA LEU A 188 3.60 -16.18 -5.52
C LEU A 188 4.76 -15.41 -4.87
N LEU A 189 4.64 -15.06 -3.60
CA LEU A 189 5.69 -14.39 -2.83
C LEU A 189 6.92 -15.31 -2.64
N PHE A 190 6.73 -16.52 -2.12
CA PHE A 190 7.83 -17.45 -1.83
C PHE A 190 8.50 -18.01 -3.08
N THR A 191 7.76 -18.14 -4.19
CA THR A 191 8.34 -18.52 -5.49
C THR A 191 9.08 -17.38 -6.18
N GLY A 192 8.97 -16.15 -5.68
CA GLY A 192 9.55 -14.94 -6.31
C GLY A 192 8.79 -14.45 -7.54
N VAL A 193 7.76 -15.18 -7.99
CA VAL A 193 6.93 -14.80 -9.15
C VAL A 193 6.26 -13.46 -8.92
N LEU A 194 5.74 -13.20 -7.70
CA LEU A 194 5.13 -11.93 -7.35
C LEU A 194 6.11 -10.77 -7.60
N GLY A 195 7.34 -10.89 -7.10
CA GLY A 195 8.36 -9.86 -7.29
C GLY A 195 8.72 -9.65 -8.75
N SER A 196 8.80 -10.72 -9.55
CA SER A 196 9.07 -10.63 -10.99
C SER A 196 7.98 -9.90 -11.77
N LEU A 197 6.71 -9.99 -11.33
CA LEU A 197 5.57 -9.31 -11.94
C LEU A 197 5.45 -7.85 -11.47
N LEU A 198 5.66 -7.58 -10.18
CA LEU A 198 5.49 -6.23 -9.63
C LEU A 198 6.67 -5.32 -9.95
N THR A 199 7.91 -5.82 -9.93
CA THR A 199 9.12 -5.00 -10.08
C THR A 199 9.16 -4.18 -11.38
N PRO A 200 8.82 -4.73 -12.57
CA PRO A 200 8.77 -3.94 -13.80
C PRO A 200 7.77 -2.77 -13.70
N VAL A 201 6.60 -3.01 -13.10
CA VAL A 201 5.57 -1.97 -12.91
C VAL A 201 6.05 -0.92 -11.91
N MET A 202 6.67 -1.34 -10.81
CA MET A 202 7.26 -0.44 -9.82
C MET A 202 8.34 0.45 -10.43
N ARG A 203 9.23 -0.11 -11.26
CA ARG A 203 10.27 0.65 -11.98
C ARG A 203 9.68 1.62 -12.99
N LEU A 204 8.64 1.21 -13.72
CA LEU A 204 7.93 2.09 -14.65
C LEU A 204 7.36 3.31 -13.90
N VAL A 205 6.58 3.06 -12.83
CA VAL A 205 5.96 4.12 -12.03
C VAL A 205 7.03 5.01 -11.37
N GLY A 206 8.06 4.40 -10.77
CA GLY A 206 9.17 5.11 -10.15
C GLY A 206 9.88 6.02 -11.15
N GLY A 207 10.27 5.47 -12.31
CA GLY A 207 10.91 6.24 -13.38
C GLY A 207 10.03 7.36 -13.94
N MET A 208 8.71 7.18 -14.02
CA MET A 208 7.80 8.27 -14.40
C MET A 208 7.79 9.41 -13.36
N VAL A 209 7.79 9.07 -12.07
CA VAL A 209 7.82 10.06 -10.99
C VAL A 209 9.19 10.76 -10.93
N GLU A 210 10.28 10.01 -11.06
CA GLU A 210 11.64 10.55 -11.13
C GLU A 210 11.79 11.51 -12.32
N MET A 211 11.30 11.13 -13.50
CA MET A 211 11.28 12.00 -14.67
C MET A 211 10.45 13.27 -14.43
N LEU A 212 9.26 13.13 -13.85
CA LEU A 212 8.36 14.25 -13.56
C LEU A 212 8.98 15.27 -12.60
N PHE A 213 9.68 14.80 -11.57
CA PHE A 213 10.32 15.65 -10.56
C PHE A 213 11.79 15.99 -10.90
N GLN A 214 12.31 15.47 -12.01
CA GLN A 214 13.73 15.57 -12.41
C GLN A 214 14.65 15.13 -11.26
N LEU A 215 14.36 13.96 -10.71
CA LEU A 215 15.20 13.26 -9.74
C LEU A 215 16.20 12.39 -10.52
N PRO A 216 17.44 12.27 -10.04
CA PRO A 216 18.39 11.34 -10.64
C PRO A 216 18.03 9.89 -10.42
N SER A 217 18.11 9.18 -11.54
CA SER A 217 17.99 7.74 -11.70
C SER A 217 19.22 6.99 -11.19
#